data_AF-A0A2N2F832-F1
#
_entry.id   AF-A0A2N2F832-F1
#
_cell.length_a   1.000
_cell.length_b   1.000
_cell.length_c   1.000
_cell.angle_alpha   90.00
_cell.angle_beta   90.00
_cell.angle_gamma   90.00
#
_symmetry.space_group_name_H-M   'P 1'
#
loop_
_entity.id
_entity.type
_entity.pdbx_description
1 polymer ?
#
loop_
_entity_poly.entity_id
_entity_poly.type
_entity_poly.pdbx_seq_one_letter_code
_entity_poly.pdbx_strand_id
1 'polypeptide(L)'
;MGKAFSNYKKDILQEIDGMPSGKLKEVLNFVYFIKTKEVIDPTQSYFWTRKWQKGEEEADKDKKSGRVVGDGSVKDLVRALRS
;
A
#
# COMPACT_ATOMS: atom_id res chain seq x y z
N MET A 1 -23.11 -0.54 24.22
CA MET A 1 -22.36 -0.32 22.95
C MET A 1 -23.08 0.56 21.91
N GLY A 2 -24.41 0.68 21.87
CA GLY A 2 -25.11 1.41 20.79
C GLY A 2 -24.97 2.95 20.74
N LYS A 3 -24.62 3.62 21.86
CA LYS A 3 -24.58 5.10 21.93
C LYS A 3 -23.32 5.71 21.29
N ALA A 4 -22.16 5.03 21.39
CA ALA A 4 -20.90 5.54 20.86
C ALA A 4 -20.80 5.40 19.32
N PHE A 5 -21.28 4.28 18.75
CA PHE A 5 -21.32 4.08 17.29
C PHE A 5 -22.21 5.11 16.57
N SER A 6 -23.30 5.52 17.23
CA SER A 6 -24.21 6.54 16.69
C SER A 6 -23.55 7.91 16.55
N ASN A 7 -22.54 8.22 17.36
CA ASN A 7 -21.88 9.53 17.33
C ASN A 7 -20.88 9.61 16.17
N TYR A 8 -20.02 8.60 16.00
CA TYR A 8 -19.02 8.61 14.91
C TYR A 8 -19.63 8.71 13.52
N LYS A 9 -20.76 8.03 13.27
CA LYS A 9 -21.46 8.15 11.98
C LYS A 9 -21.92 9.58 11.73
N LYS A 10 -22.46 10.24 12.75
CA LYS A 10 -22.92 11.62 12.66
C LYS A 10 -21.76 12.58 12.42
N ASP A 11 -20.66 12.41 13.17
CA ASP A 11 -19.48 13.26 13.07
C ASP A 11 -18.85 13.14 11.67
N ILE A 12 -18.70 11.93 11.14
CA ILE A 12 -18.19 11.71 9.76
C ILE A 12 -19.07 12.41 8.73
N LEU A 13 -20.40 12.30 8.84
CA LEU A 13 -21.32 12.94 7.90
C LEU A 13 -21.22 14.47 7.96
N GLN A 14 -20.97 15.04 9.14
CA GLN A 14 -20.78 16.47 9.33
C GLN A 14 -19.44 16.95 8.74
N GLU A 15 -18.36 16.21 8.95
CA GLU A 15 -17.03 16.58 8.45
C GLU A 15 -16.92 16.53 6.92
N ILE A 16 -17.61 15.59 6.27
CA ILE A 16 -17.60 15.48 4.81
C ILE A 16 -18.57 16.45 4.12
N ASP A 17 -19.45 17.11 4.88
CA ASP A 17 -20.41 18.05 4.32
C ASP A 17 -19.71 19.26 3.69
N GLY A 18 -20.15 19.66 2.50
CA GLY A 18 -19.53 20.75 1.74
C GLY A 18 -18.14 20.45 1.16
N MET A 19 -17.60 19.24 1.32
CA MET A 19 -16.32 18.88 0.72
C MET A 19 -16.39 18.85 -0.82
N PRO A 20 -15.34 19.28 -1.54
CA PRO A 20 -15.26 19.12 -2.98
C PRO A 20 -15.33 17.64 -3.39
N SER A 21 -15.92 17.36 -4.55
CA SER A 21 -16.10 16.00 -5.07
C SER A 21 -14.79 15.19 -5.15
N GLY A 22 -13.66 15.85 -5.46
CA GLY A 22 -12.34 15.22 -5.44
C GLY A 22 -11.93 14.70 -4.06
N LYS A 23 -12.23 15.45 -2.99
CA LYS A 23 -11.95 15.06 -1.61
C LYS A 23 -12.90 13.98 -1.11
N LEU A 24 -14.17 14.03 -1.50
CA LEU A 24 -15.12 12.94 -1.22
C LEU A 24 -14.65 11.61 -1.84
N LYS A 25 -14.04 11.64 -3.03
CA LYS A 25 -13.45 10.45 -3.66
C LYS A 25 -12.27 9.91 -2.86
N GLU A 26 -11.42 10.77 -2.29
CA GLU A 26 -10.32 10.35 -1.40
C GLU A 26 -10.87 9.68 -0.12
N VAL A 27 -11.89 10.27 0.52
CA VAL A 27 -12.55 9.68 1.70
C VAL A 27 -13.16 8.31 1.37
N LEU A 28 -13.84 8.19 0.22
CA LEU A 28 -14.43 6.93 -0.22
C LEU A 28 -13.37 5.84 -0.44
N ASN A 29 -12.23 6.19 -1.05
CA ASN A 29 -11.10 5.26 -1.20
C ASN A 29 -10.58 4.79 0.16
N PHE A 30 -10.53 5.68 1.15
CA PHE A 30 -10.11 5.31 2.51
C PHE A 30 -11.12 4.39 3.20
N VAL A 31 -12.43 4.60 3.00
CA VAL A 31 -13.48 3.69 3.45
C VAL A 31 -13.34 2.31 2.80
N TYR A 32 -13.08 2.24 1.49
CA TYR A 32 -12.79 0.98 0.81
C TYR A 32 -11.56 0.31 1.40
N PHE A 33 -10.48 1.08 1.59
CA PHE A 33 -9.26 0.59 2.21
C PHE A 33 -9.54 -0.02 3.59
N ILE A 34 -10.28 0.65 4.48
CA ILE A 34 -10.68 0.12 5.80
C ILE A 34 -11.49 -1.17 5.67
N LYS A 35 -12.44 -1.23 4.73
CA LYS A 35 -13.24 -2.45 4.48
C LYS A 35 -12.41 -3.61 3.96
N THR A 36 -11.36 -3.32 3.19
CA THR A 36 -10.40 -4.31 2.70
C THR A 36 -9.24 -4.55 3.66
N LYS A 37 -9.14 -3.81 4.77
CA LYS A 37 -7.98 -3.81 5.67
C LYS A 37 -7.78 -5.13 6.41
N GLU A 38 -8.79 -6.00 6.45
CA GLU A 38 -8.58 -7.42 6.84
C GLU A 38 -7.62 -8.14 5.88
N VAL A 39 -7.41 -7.62 4.67
CA VAL A 39 -6.56 -8.19 3.62
C VAL A 39 -5.24 -7.40 3.45
N ILE A 40 -5.18 -6.11 3.79
CA ILE A 40 -3.98 -5.26 3.57
C ILE A 40 -3.69 -4.38 4.77
N ASP A 41 -2.52 -4.57 5.39
CA ASP A 41 -2.01 -3.71 6.46
C ASP A 41 -1.67 -2.29 5.93
N PRO A 42 -2.20 -1.20 6.52
CA PRO A 42 -1.89 0.17 6.11
C PRO A 42 -0.42 0.55 6.15
N THR A 43 0.36 -0.09 7.02
CA THR A 43 1.82 0.10 7.07
C THR A 43 2.48 -0.34 5.76
N GLN A 44 1.81 -1.20 4.99
CA GLN A 44 2.23 -1.73 3.71
C GLN A 44 1.64 -0.96 2.51
N SER A 45 0.98 0.18 2.74
CA SER A 45 0.41 1.00 1.64
C SER A 45 1.48 1.48 0.64
N TYR A 46 2.73 1.64 1.08
CA TYR A 46 3.85 2.03 0.23
C TYR A 46 4.12 1.07 -0.94
N PHE A 47 3.93 -0.24 -0.74
CA PHE A 47 4.10 -1.27 -1.78
C PHE A 47 3.16 -1.06 -2.97
N TRP A 48 2.02 -0.38 -2.76
CA TRP A 48 1.02 -0.13 -3.79
C TRP A 48 1.20 1.22 -4.51
N THR A 49 2.26 1.97 -4.19
CA THR A 49 2.57 3.21 -4.90
C THR A 49 3.04 2.93 -6.33
N ARG A 50 2.73 3.84 -7.27
CA ARG A 50 3.21 3.74 -8.66
C ARG A 50 4.73 3.62 -8.75
N LYS A 51 5.45 4.26 -7.83
CA LYS A 51 6.92 4.19 -7.78
C LYS A 51 7.38 2.77 -7.44
N TRP A 52 6.81 2.16 -6.41
CA TRP A 52 7.16 0.79 -6.04
C TRP A 52 6.84 -0.21 -7.14
N GLN A 53 5.62 -0.13 -7.70
CA GLN A 53 5.18 -1.06 -8.75
C GLN A 53 6.02 -0.98 -10.04
N LYS A 54 6.56 0.20 -10.37
CA LYS A 54 7.55 0.33 -11.47
C LYS A 54 8.86 -0.39 -11.15
N GLY A 55 9.34 -0.29 -9.91
CA GLY A 55 10.52 -1.02 -9.46
C GLY A 55 10.31 -2.54 -9.48
N GLU A 56 9.12 -3.01 -9.11
CA GLU A 56 8.75 -4.43 -9.25
C GLU A 56 8.79 -4.89 -10.71
N GLU A 57 8.24 -4.09 -11.63
CA GLU A 57 8.27 -4.40 -13.06
C GLU A 57 9.71 -4.49 -13.60
N GLU A 58 10.59 -3.59 -13.18
CA GLU A 58 12.02 -3.61 -13.53
C GLU A 58 12.73 -4.84 -12.96
N ALA A 59 12.51 -5.15 -11.68
CA ALA A 59 13.10 -6.32 -11.02
C ALA A 59 12.64 -7.64 -11.69
N ASP A 60 11.39 -7.73 -12.11
CA ASP A 60 10.88 -8.90 -12.82
C ASP A 60 11.48 -9.04 -14.23
N LYS A 61 11.73 -7.93 -14.92
CA LYS A 61 12.46 -7.94 -16.20
C LYS A 61 13.89 -8.41 -15.99
N ASP A 62 14.57 -7.92 -14.95
CA ASP A 62 15.93 -8.32 -14.60
C ASP A 62 16.01 -9.83 -14.35
N LYS A 63 15.11 -10.38 -13.51
CA LYS A 63 15.00 -11.82 -13.26
C LYS A 63 14.80 -12.63 -14.53
N LYS A 64 13.86 -12.24 -15.39
CA LYS A 64 13.59 -12.92 -16.68
C LYS A 64 14.78 -12.88 -17.62
N SER A 65 15.56 -11.80 -17.58
CA SER A 65 16.78 -11.65 -18.39
C SER A 65 18.03 -12.29 -17.77
N GLY A 66 17.92 -12.94 -16.61
CA GLY A 66 19.05 -13.56 -15.91
C GLY A 66 19.99 -12.57 -15.23
N ARG A 67 19.60 -11.29 -15.09
CA ARG A 67 20.34 -10.26 -14.35
C ARG A 67 20.12 -10.41 -12.84
N VAL A 68 20.51 -11.56 -12.30
CA VAL A 68 20.37 -11.91 -10.89
C VAL A 68 21.76 -12.25 -10.33
N VAL A 69 22.03 -11.82 -9.10
CA VAL A 69 23.30 -12.07 -8.41
C VAL A 69 23.08 -13.10 -7.32
N GLY A 70 23.86 -14.19 -7.37
CA GLY A 70 23.80 -15.27 -6.38
C GLY A 70 22.52 -16.11 -6.45
N ASP A 71 22.31 -16.92 -5.43
CA ASP A 71 21.17 -17.85 -5.28
C ASP A 71 20.01 -17.28 -4.44
N GLY A 72 20.09 -16.00 -4.05
CA GLY A 72 19.15 -15.36 -3.15
C GLY A 72 19.51 -15.49 -1.66
N SER A 73 20.60 -16.19 -1.31
CA SER A 73 21.13 -16.23 0.04
C SER A 73 21.99 -15.00 0.35
N VAL A 74 21.94 -14.56 1.62
CA VAL A 74 22.79 -13.48 2.12
C VAL A 74 24.27 -13.83 1.95
N LYS A 75 24.63 -15.10 2.15
CA LYS A 75 26.03 -15.57 2.05
C LYS A 75 26.58 -15.40 0.64
N ASP A 76 25.79 -15.73 -0.38
CA ASP A 76 26.22 -15.60 -1.76
C ASP A 76 26.20 -14.15 -2.23
N LEU A 77 25.24 -13.34 -1.78
CA LEU A 77 25.27 -11.89 -2.03
C LEU A 77 26.55 -11.24 -1.47
N VAL A 78 26.92 -11.55 -0.23
CA VAL A 78 28.15 -11.02 0.39
C VAL A 78 29.40 -11.48 -0.38
N ARG A 79 29.41 -12.71 -0.90
CA ARG A 79 30.52 -13.19 -1.75
C ARG A 79 30.61 -12.38 -3.05
N ALA A 80 29.48 -12.17 -3.72
CA ALA A 80 29.43 -11.44 -5.00
C ALA A 80 29.77 -9.95 -4.88
N LEU A 81 29.49 -9.32 -3.73
CA LEU A 81 29.83 -7.90 -3.49
C LEU A 81 31.28 -7.67 -3.08
N ARG A 82 32.02 -8.73 -2.71
CA ARG A 82 33.42 -8.66 -2.28
C ARG A 82 34.43 -8.97 -3.39
N SER A 83 33.96 -9.48 -4.54
CA SER A 83 34.76 -9.71 -5.75
C SER A 83 34.85 -8.46 -6.61
#